data_AF-A0A158L3A7-F1
#
_entry.id   AF-A0A158L3A7-F1
#
_cell.length_a   1.000
_cell.length_b   1.000
_cell.length_c   1.000
_cell.angle_alpha   90.00
_cell.angle_beta   90.00
_cell.angle_gamma   90.00
#
_symmetry.space_group_name_H-M   'P 1'
#
loop_
_entity.id
_entity.type
_entity.pdbx_description
1 polymer ?
#
loop_
_entity_poly.entity_id
_entity_poly.type
_entity_poly.pdbx_seq_one_letter_code
_entity_poly.pdbx_strand_id
1 'polypeptide(L)'
;MVKWIRYRYRIEVTCFKRPDELTVQQLAHRLQVSPHVVYYWIERQVVQARKLDGRGPWWVTLDAAKERQLEDWVRTSGHLQRQHTYTQL
;
A
#
# COMPACT_ATOMS: atom_id res chain seq x y z
N MET A 1 -19.16 -16.30 15.32
CA MET A 1 -20.55 -15.78 15.27
C MET A 1 -20.64 -14.41 15.97
N VAL A 2 -19.98 -13.34 15.48
CA VAL A 2 -19.96 -12.00 16.14
C VAL A 2 -20.05 -10.83 15.13
N LYS A 3 -20.15 -11.13 13.83
CA LYS A 3 -20.12 -10.14 12.73
C LYS A 3 -21.30 -9.16 12.80
N TRP A 4 -22.45 -9.59 13.33
CA TRP A 4 -23.69 -8.81 13.39
C TRP A 4 -23.65 -7.68 14.44
N ILE A 5 -22.89 -7.85 15.52
CA ILE A 5 -22.76 -6.84 16.58
C ILE A 5 -22.05 -5.61 16.04
N ARG A 6 -20.98 -5.79 15.25
CA ARG A 6 -20.26 -4.65 14.62
C ARG A 6 -21.16 -3.84 13.69
N TYR A 7 -22.03 -4.51 12.94
CA TYR A 7 -22.98 -3.86 12.04
C TYR A 7 -24.05 -3.08 12.81
N ARG A 8 -24.63 -3.69 13.87
CA ARG A 8 -25.70 -3.08 14.67
C ARG A 8 -25.25 -1.82 15.41
N TYR A 9 -24.03 -1.80 15.91
CA TYR A 9 -23.49 -0.68 16.69
C TYR A 9 -22.57 0.24 15.89
N ARG A 10 -22.46 0.04 14.56
CA ARG A 10 -21.48 0.73 13.69
C ARG A 10 -20.12 0.89 14.37
N ILE A 11 -19.63 -0.17 15.01
CA ILE A 11 -18.35 -0.13 15.71
C ILE A 11 -17.31 0.15 14.64
N GLU A 12 -16.73 1.35 14.67
CA GLU A 12 -15.76 1.77 13.68
C GLU A 12 -14.67 0.71 13.56
N VAL A 13 -14.30 0.39 12.33
CA VAL A 13 -13.17 -0.49 12.10
C VAL A 13 -11.98 0.23 12.72
N THR A 14 -11.49 -0.28 13.84
CA THR A 14 -10.26 0.17 14.47
C THR A 14 -9.19 0.16 13.40
N CYS A 15 -8.93 1.32 12.82
CA CYS A 15 -7.85 1.55 11.90
C CYS A 15 -6.59 1.50 12.74
N PHE A 16 -6.08 0.29 12.96
CA PHE A 16 -4.75 0.06 13.54
C PHE A 16 -3.62 0.68 12.69
N LYS A 17 -3.98 1.25 11.54
CA LYS A 17 -3.13 1.93 10.58
C LYS A 17 -2.60 3.20 11.22
N ARG A 18 -1.29 3.22 11.48
CA ARG A 18 -0.60 4.48 11.79
C ARG A 18 -0.77 5.45 10.61
N PRO A 19 -0.80 6.78 10.84
CA PRO A 19 -0.87 7.74 9.75
C PRO A 19 0.27 7.54 8.73
N ASP A 20 1.42 7.04 9.18
CA ASP A 20 2.62 6.75 8.37
C ASP A 20 2.64 5.35 7.73
N GLU A 21 1.65 4.51 8.01
CA GLU A 21 1.52 3.18 7.43
C GLU A 21 0.47 3.21 6.31
N LEU A 22 0.85 2.83 5.10
CA LEU A 22 0.01 2.79 3.91
C LEU A 22 -0.19 1.35 3.45
N THR A 23 -1.36 1.02 2.93
CA THR A 23 -1.51 -0.28 2.25
C THR A 23 -0.88 -0.21 0.87
N VAL A 24 -0.49 -1.37 0.33
CA VAL A 24 0.05 -1.49 -1.04
C VAL A 24 -0.84 -0.76 -2.07
N GLN A 25 -2.16 -0.92 -1.97
CA GLN A 25 -3.11 -0.27 -2.86
C GLN A 25 -3.14 1.25 -2.71
N GLN A 26 -3.05 1.76 -1.49
CA GLN A 26 -3.03 3.21 -1.26
C GLN A 26 -1.73 3.85 -1.77
N LEU A 27 -0.59 3.18 -1.54
CA LEU A 27 0.70 3.64 -2.05
C LEU A 27 0.73 3.63 -3.58
N ALA A 28 0.22 2.55 -4.19
CA ALA A 28 0.06 2.44 -5.64
C ALA A 28 -0.80 3.57 -6.21
N HIS A 29 -1.93 3.87 -5.58
CA HIS A 29 -2.83 4.94 -6.01
C HIS A 29 -2.19 6.34 -5.86
N ARG A 30 -1.46 6.60 -4.77
CA ARG A 30 -0.77 7.89 -4.56
C ARG A 30 0.33 8.14 -5.59
N LEU A 31 1.13 7.11 -5.87
CA LEU A 31 2.24 7.21 -6.82
C LEU A 31 1.82 6.94 -8.27
N GLN A 32 0.53 6.66 -8.51
CA GLN A 32 -0.03 6.28 -9.82
C GLN A 32 0.75 5.13 -10.49
N VAL A 33 1.17 4.15 -9.68
CA VAL A 33 1.88 2.95 -10.13
C VAL A 33 1.02 1.71 -9.95
N SER A 34 1.33 0.64 -10.68
CA SER A 34 0.67 -0.65 -10.48
C SER A 34 1.01 -1.24 -9.09
N PRO A 35 0.06 -1.89 -8.39
CA PRO A 35 0.33 -2.63 -7.16
C PRO A 35 1.47 -3.64 -7.29
N HIS A 36 1.69 -4.19 -8.49
CA HIS A 36 2.82 -5.08 -8.78
C HIS A 36 4.18 -4.41 -8.58
N VAL A 37 4.31 -3.13 -8.95
CA VAL A 37 5.53 -2.35 -8.74
C VAL A 37 5.80 -2.18 -7.25
N VAL A 38 4.75 -1.97 -6.47
CA VAL A 38 4.87 -1.88 -5.01
C VAL A 38 5.27 -3.23 -4.40
N TYR A 39 4.70 -4.34 -4.85
CA TYR A 39 5.14 -5.68 -4.42
C TYR A 39 6.61 -5.94 -4.76
N TYR A 40 7.04 -5.54 -5.96
CA TYR A 40 8.43 -5.63 -6.38
C TYR A 40 9.36 -4.78 -5.49
N TRP A 41 8.94 -3.58 -5.08
CA TRP A 41 9.70 -2.78 -4.13
C TRP A 41 9.80 -3.41 -2.74
N ILE A 42 8.74 -4.09 -2.28
CA ILE A 42 8.74 -4.84 -1.02
C ILE A 42 9.73 -6.01 -1.11
N GLU A 43 9.66 -6.79 -2.20
CA GLU A 43 10.56 -7.92 -2.44
C GLU A 43 12.02 -7.49 -2.50
N ARG A 44 12.30 -6.36 -3.16
CA ARG A 44 13.65 -5.76 -3.23
C ARG A 44 14.05 -4.94 -2.01
N GLN A 45 13.23 -4.90 -0.95
CA GLN A 45 13.50 -4.14 0.28
C GLN A 45 13.75 -2.63 0.04
N VAL A 46 13.22 -2.08 -1.07
CA VAL A 46 13.30 -0.65 -1.40
C VAL A 46 12.43 0.16 -0.43
N VAL A 47 11.27 -0.39 -0.07
CA VAL A 47 10.33 0.15 0.91
C VAL A 47 10.24 -0.77 2.13
N GLN A 48 10.06 -0.18 3.31
CA GLN A 48 9.82 -0.98 4.51
C GLN A 48 8.38 -1.44 4.51
N ALA A 49 8.15 -2.75 4.52
CA ALA A 49 6.81 -3.30 4.63
C ALA A 49 6.75 -4.39 5.70
N ARG A 50 5.66 -4.38 6.46
CA ARG A 50 5.35 -5.35 7.50
C ARG A 50 3.99 -5.97 7.24
N LYS A 51 3.80 -7.20 7.69
CA LYS A 51 2.46 -7.82 7.81
C LYS A 51 2.02 -7.73 9.26
N LEU A 52 0.77 -7.33 9.49
CA LEU A 52 0.16 -7.51 10.81
C LEU A 52 -0.01 -9.02 11.05
N ASP A 53 0.67 -9.55 12.06
CA ASP A 53 0.63 -10.95 12.51
C ASP A 53 0.98 -12.01 11.45
N GLY A 54 1.73 -11.66 10.41
CA GLY A 54 2.19 -12.59 9.38
C GLY A 54 1.10 -13.13 8.43
N ARG A 55 -0.19 -12.93 8.75
CA ARG A 55 -1.36 -13.34 7.94
C ARG A 55 -2.28 -12.18 7.56
N GLY A 56 -1.73 -10.98 7.46
CA GLY A 56 -2.44 -9.76 7.09
C GLY A 56 -1.96 -9.12 5.78
N PRO A 57 -2.70 -8.11 5.27
CA PRO A 57 -2.24 -7.29 4.16
C PRO A 57 -0.89 -6.64 4.46
N TRP A 58 -0.10 -6.39 3.42
CA TRP A 58 1.17 -5.68 3.54
C TRP A 58 0.94 -4.20 3.84
N TRP A 59 1.57 -3.76 4.93
CA TRP A 59 1.55 -2.38 5.38
C TRP A 59 2.94 -1.81 5.14
N VAL A 60 3.00 -0.84 4.25
CA VAL A 60 4.22 -0.15 3.87
C VAL A 60 4.38 1.05 4.79
N THR A 61 5.50 1.11 5.50
CA THR A 61 5.92 2.29 6.24
C THR A 61 6.81 3.11 5.32
N LEU A 62 6.39 4.33 5.06
CA LEU A 62 7.09 5.23 4.16
C LEU A 62 7.22 6.59 4.83
N ASP A 63 8.46 7.05 4.95
CA ASP A 63 8.73 8.43 5.36
C ASP A 63 8.33 9.37 4.20
N ALA A 64 7.79 10.55 4.52
CA ALA A 64 7.38 11.56 3.55
C ALA A 64 8.53 11.97 2.62
N ALA A 65 9.77 11.98 3.12
CA ALA A 65 10.96 12.21 2.30
C ALA A 65 11.17 11.11 1.26
N LYS A 66 10.96 9.85 1.65
CA LYS A 66 11.11 8.68 0.79
C LYS A 66 9.95 8.54 -0.20
N GLU A 67 8.75 8.99 0.18
CA GLU A 67 7.60 9.13 -0.72
C GLU A 67 7.91 10.07 -1.89
N ARG A 68 8.45 11.26 -1.61
CA ARG A 68 8.86 12.21 -2.66
C ARG A 68 9.95 11.64 -3.55
N GLN A 69 10.97 11.00 -2.97
CA GLN A 69 12.02 10.35 -3.75
C GLN A 69 11.48 9.26 -4.69
N LEU A 70 10.51 8.46 -4.23
CA LEU A 70 9.85 7.46 -5.08
C LEU A 70 8.98 8.12 -6.15
N GLU A 71 8.28 9.20 -5.83
CA GLU A 71 7.51 9.96 -6.80
C GLU A 71 8.40 10.53 -7.91
N ASP A 72 9.50 11.19 -7.54
CA ASP A 72 10.49 11.70 -8.48
C ASP A 72 11.13 10.57 -9.31
N TRP A 73 11.40 9.43 -8.69
CA TRP A 73 11.94 8.27 -9.38
C TRP A 73 10.95 7.66 -10.38
N VAL A 74 9.66 7.59 -10.04
CA VAL A 74 8.57 7.15 -10.94
C VAL A 74 8.40 8.14 -12.09
N ARG A 75 8.44 9.45 -11.82
CA ARG A 75 8.38 10.51 -12.84
C ARG A 75 9.55 10.44 -13.80
N THR A 76 10.76 10.18 -13.29
CA THR A 76 11.98 10.02 -14.09
C THR A 76 11.94 8.71 -14.88
N SER A 77 11.44 7.64 -14.25
CA SER A 77 11.35 6.29 -14.80
C SER A 77 9.98 6.04 -15.41
N GLY A 78 9.58 6.85 -16.40
CA GLY A 78 8.26 6.76 -17.07
C GLY A 78 7.90 5.38 -17.66
N HIS A 79 8.84 4.41 -17.67
CA HIS A 79 8.54 3.01 -17.96
C HIS A 79 7.70 2.32 -16.86
N LEU A 80 7.78 2.75 -15.60
CA LEU A 80 6.98 2.20 -14.49
C LEU A 80 5.50 2.59 -14.59
N GLN A 81 5.20 3.77 -15.14
CA GLN A 81 3.82 4.21 -15.43
C GLN A 81 3.15 3.35 -16.51
N ARG A 82 3.90 2.88 -17.52
CA ARG A 82 3.33 2.03 -18.59
C ARG A 82 2.91 0.63 -18.12
N GLN A 83 3.45 0.16 -17.00
CA GLN A 83 3.11 -1.14 -16.40
C GLN A 83 1.76 -1.11 -15.66
N HIS A 84 1.00 -0.01 -15.71
CA HIS A 84 -0.38 0.12 -15.21
C HIS A 84 -1.42 -0.66 -16.03
N THR A 85 -0.99 -1.55 -16.94
CA THR A 85 -1.89 -2.30 -17.82
C THR A 85 -1.92 -3.77 -17.42
N TYR A 86 -2.73 -4.15 -16.43
CA TYR A 86 -3.43 -5.46 -16.39
C TYR A 86 -4.43 -5.50 -15.20
N THR A 87 -5.74 -5.47 -15.48
CA THR A 87 -6.66 -6.62 -15.64
C THR A 87 -7.15 -7.18 -14.31
N GLN A 88 -8.34 -6.75 -13.91
CA GLN A 88 -9.17 -7.43 -12.92
C GLN A 88 -9.76 -8.69 -13.58
N LEU A 89 -9.42 -9.87 -13.06
CA LEU A 89 -10.21 -11.09 -13.18
C LEU A 89 -10.78 -11.40 -11.80
#